data_AF-A0A7R9FQ85-F1
#
_entry.id   AF-A0A7R9FQ85-F1
#
_cell.length_a   1.000
_cell.length_b   1.000
_cell.length_c   1.000
_cell.angle_alpha   90.00
_cell.angle_beta   90.00
_cell.angle_gamma   90.00
#
_symmetry.space_group_name_H-M   'P 1'
#
loop_
_entity.id
_entity.type
_entity.pdbx_description
1 polymer ?
#
loop_
_entity_poly.entity_id
_entity_poly.type
_entity_poly.pdbx_seq_one_letter_code
_entity_poly.pdbx_strand_id
1 'polypeptide(L)'
;MRRKEVTLTRDEAAAFYAEHEGKPFYEGLVEFMTSGPIVVMALARKNAVKHWRTLLGPTNTAVAKEERPDSIRAKFGSDGTRNAAHGSDSTESANRELQFFFPELTLNEVLEGERRDNYLDESLNPILMKGLYAVSKERPENPVAWLADWLLANNPGQASS
;
A
#
# COMPACT_ATOMS: atom_id res chain seq x y z
N MET A 1 2.52 -0.64 9.13
CA MET A 1 1.04 -0.80 9.08
C MET A 1 0.44 -0.08 10.28
N ARG A 2 -0.55 0.79 10.06
CA ARG A 2 -1.39 1.37 11.13
C ARG A 2 -2.79 0.78 11.02
N ARG A 3 -3.48 0.60 12.14
CA ARG A 3 -4.90 0.16 12.16
C ARG A 3 -5.63 0.75 13.35
N LYS A 4 -6.93 0.99 13.20
CA LYS A 4 -7.84 1.32 14.30
C LYS A 4 -9.25 0.79 14.03
N GLU A 5 -9.99 0.54 15.10
CA GLU A 5 -11.42 0.28 15.04
C GLU A 5 -12.17 1.60 15.19
N VAL A 6 -13.19 1.83 14.37
CA VAL A 6 -13.98 3.07 14.34
C VAL A 6 -15.45 2.70 14.15
N THR A 7 -16.34 3.35 14.87
CA THR A 7 -17.78 3.35 14.54
C THR A 7 -18.11 4.73 14.00
N LEU A 8 -18.47 4.79 12.72
CA LEU A 8 -18.76 6.07 12.06
C LEU A 8 -20.13 6.58 12.47
N THR A 9 -20.20 7.87 12.74
CA THR A 9 -21.47 8.60 12.73
C THR A 9 -21.97 8.77 11.29
N ARG A 10 -23.25 9.09 11.14
CA ARG A 10 -23.84 9.38 9.82
C ARG A 10 -23.12 10.53 9.11
N ASP A 11 -22.76 11.58 9.85
CA ASP A 11 -22.08 12.75 9.28
C ASP A 11 -20.66 12.40 8.82
N GLU A 12 -19.92 11.59 9.58
CA GLU A 12 -18.58 11.12 9.17
C GLU A 12 -18.64 10.21 7.95
N ALA A 13 -19.59 9.26 7.90
CA ALA A 13 -19.78 8.40 6.74
C ALA A 13 -20.21 9.19 5.50
N ALA A 14 -21.11 10.16 5.65
CA ALA A 14 -21.53 11.06 4.58
C ALA A 14 -20.35 11.90 4.06
N ALA A 15 -19.55 12.48 4.96
CA ALA A 15 -18.35 13.23 4.59
C ALA A 15 -17.34 12.36 3.85
N PHE A 16 -17.13 11.11 4.30
CA PHE A 16 -16.23 10.17 3.64
C PHE A 16 -16.71 9.76 2.23
N TYR A 17 -18.02 9.59 2.04
CA TYR A 17 -18.61 9.20 0.75
C TYR A 17 -19.18 10.36 -0.07
N ALA A 18 -18.78 11.61 0.20
CA ALA A 18 -19.34 12.80 -0.45
C ALA A 18 -19.29 12.75 -1.99
N GLU A 19 -18.29 12.09 -2.57
CA GLU A 19 -18.16 11.88 -4.03
C GLU A 19 -19.29 10.99 -4.63
N HIS A 20 -20.14 10.41 -3.79
CA HIS A 20 -21.27 9.57 -4.18
C HIS A 20 -22.62 10.20 -3.83
N GLU A 21 -22.64 11.42 -3.28
CA GLU A 21 -23.87 12.13 -2.96
C GLU A 21 -24.77 12.27 -4.21
N GLY A 22 -26.07 12.06 -4.02
CA GLY A 22 -27.06 12.07 -5.10
C GLY A 22 -27.12 10.79 -5.95
N LYS A 23 -26.23 9.82 -5.76
CA LYS A 23 -26.35 8.51 -6.42
C LYS A 23 -27.44 7.66 -5.75
N PRO A 24 -28.17 6.81 -6.51
CA PRO A 24 -29.28 6.02 -5.96
C PRO A 24 -28.90 5.10 -4.79
N PHE A 25 -27.63 4.70 -4.69
CA PHE A 25 -27.12 3.80 -3.66
C PHE A 25 -26.53 4.54 -2.43
N TYR A 26 -26.47 5.87 -2.46
CA TYR A 26 -25.74 6.66 -1.46
C TYR A 26 -26.30 6.49 -0.05
N GLU A 27 -27.61 6.66 0.13
CA GLU A 27 -28.23 6.55 1.46
C GLU A 27 -28.04 5.15 2.06
N GLY A 28 -28.23 4.10 1.26
CA GLY A 28 -28.00 2.72 1.70
C GLY A 28 -26.53 2.43 2.04
N LEU A 29 -25.58 3.09 1.36
CA LEU A 29 -24.16 2.99 1.66
C LEU A 29 -23.84 3.66 3.01
N VAL A 30 -24.33 4.87 3.24
CA VAL A 30 -24.12 5.61 4.51
C VAL A 30 -24.78 4.85 5.68
N GLU A 31 -26.00 4.34 5.50
CA GLU A 31 -26.69 3.52 6.50
C GLU A 31 -25.89 2.25 6.83
N PHE A 32 -25.40 1.55 5.81
CA PHE A 32 -24.61 0.34 6.02
C PHE A 32 -23.31 0.64 6.79
N MET A 33 -22.59 1.69 6.41
CA MET A 33 -21.29 2.04 7.00
C MET A 33 -21.38 2.57 8.44
N THR A 34 -22.59 2.91 8.89
CA THR A 34 -22.87 3.38 10.26
C THR A 34 -23.56 2.32 11.12
N SER A 35 -23.84 1.14 10.55
CA SER A 35 -24.56 0.06 11.24
C SER A 35 -23.72 -0.71 12.28
N GLY A 36 -22.40 -0.47 12.34
CA GLY A 36 -21.50 -1.12 13.28
C GLY A 36 -20.04 -0.68 13.16
N PRO A 37 -19.15 -1.22 14.01
CA PRO A 37 -17.73 -0.90 13.97
C PRO A 37 -17.06 -1.43 12.70
N ILE A 38 -16.11 -0.67 12.19
CA ILE A 38 -15.24 -1.02 11.06
C ILE A 38 -13.77 -1.00 11.49
N VAL A 39 -12.94 -1.73 10.76
CA VAL A 39 -11.49 -1.67 10.92
C VAL A 39 -10.89 -0.87 9.78
N VAL A 40 -10.23 0.24 10.10
CA VAL A 40 -9.50 1.07 9.15
C VAL A 40 -8.02 0.73 9.21
N MET A 41 -7.37 0.58 8.05
CA MET A 41 -5.96 0.19 7.95
C MET A 41 -5.21 1.07 6.96
N ALA A 42 -4.00 1.50 7.35
CA ALA A 42 -3.00 2.07 6.45
C ALA A 42 -1.98 0.97 6.08
N LEU A 43 -2.04 0.53 4.83
CA LEU A 43 -1.18 -0.51 4.26
C LEU A 43 -0.04 0.13 3.47
N ALA A 44 1.16 -0.42 3.58
CA ALA A 44 2.35 0.06 2.87
C ALA A 44 2.96 -1.06 2.04
N ARG A 45 3.23 -0.76 0.76
CA ARG A 45 3.88 -1.63 -0.21
C ARG A 45 4.18 -0.81 -1.47
N LYS A 46 5.24 -1.17 -2.19
CA LYS A 46 5.37 -0.77 -3.60
C LYS A 46 4.09 -1.09 -4.39
N ASN A 47 3.52 -0.10 -5.05
CA ASN A 47 2.23 -0.20 -5.77
C ASN A 47 1.05 -0.66 -4.88
N ALA A 48 1.00 -0.22 -3.60
CA ALA A 48 0.01 -0.67 -2.62
C ALA A 48 -1.44 -0.60 -3.11
N VAL A 49 -1.87 0.53 -3.69
CA VAL A 49 -3.24 0.72 -4.20
C VAL A 49 -3.60 -0.37 -5.21
N LYS A 50 -2.76 -0.57 -6.23
CA LYS A 50 -2.98 -1.57 -7.27
C LYS A 50 -3.02 -2.99 -6.69
N HIS A 51 -2.05 -3.33 -5.84
CA HIS A 51 -1.98 -4.65 -5.22
C HIS A 51 -3.18 -4.94 -4.33
N TRP A 52 -3.60 -3.98 -3.51
CA TRP A 52 -4.77 -4.13 -2.65
C TRP A 52 -6.04 -4.35 -3.48
N ARG A 53 -6.24 -3.56 -4.56
CA ARG A 53 -7.36 -3.75 -5.48
C ARG A 53 -7.37 -5.13 -6.14
N THR A 54 -6.21 -5.67 -6.50
CA THR A 54 -6.10 -7.04 -7.01
C THR A 54 -6.55 -8.08 -5.98
N LEU A 55 -6.17 -7.92 -4.71
CA LEU A 55 -6.59 -8.82 -3.62
C LEU A 55 -8.08 -8.71 -3.30
N LEU A 56 -8.64 -7.50 -3.38
CA LEU A 56 -10.07 -7.25 -3.20
C LEU A 56 -10.90 -7.95 -4.27
N GLY A 57 -10.47 -7.91 -5.53
CA GLY A 57 -11.26 -8.36 -6.67
C GLY A 57 -12.35 -7.36 -7.10
N PRO A 58 -13.18 -7.72 -8.09
CA PRO A 58 -14.28 -6.90 -8.58
C PRO A 58 -15.20 -6.38 -7.47
N THR A 59 -15.69 -5.14 -7.58
CA THR A 59 -16.54 -4.51 -6.54
C THR A 59 -17.86 -5.24 -6.34
N ASN A 60 -18.45 -5.76 -7.41
CA ASN A 60 -19.63 -6.60 -7.32
C ASN A 60 -19.22 -8.02 -6.90
N THR A 61 -19.72 -8.48 -5.75
CA THR A 61 -19.44 -9.80 -5.19
C THR A 61 -19.74 -10.96 -6.15
N ALA A 62 -20.82 -10.89 -6.94
CA ALA A 62 -21.16 -11.95 -7.90
C ALA A 62 -20.12 -12.03 -9.02
N VAL A 63 -19.72 -10.89 -9.57
CA VAL A 63 -18.63 -10.80 -10.57
C VAL A 63 -17.30 -11.27 -9.95
N ALA A 64 -17.03 -10.92 -8.69
CA ALA A 64 -15.83 -11.39 -8.00
C ALA A 64 -15.79 -12.91 -7.86
N LYS A 65 -16.91 -13.56 -7.53
CA LYS A 65 -17.00 -15.03 -7.44
C LYS A 65 -16.74 -15.71 -8.78
N GLU A 66 -17.15 -15.10 -9.87
CA GLU A 66 -16.93 -15.63 -11.22
C GLU A 66 -15.49 -15.41 -11.70
N GLU A 67 -15.00 -14.17 -11.67
CA GLU A 67 -13.71 -13.81 -12.29
C GLU A 67 -12.51 -14.06 -11.38
N ARG A 68 -12.69 -13.94 -10.06
CA ARG A 68 -11.61 -13.96 -9.05
C ARG A 68 -12.09 -14.68 -7.78
N PRO A 69 -12.42 -15.99 -7.85
CA PRO A 69 -13.02 -16.75 -6.74
C PRO A 69 -12.18 -16.74 -5.45
N ASP A 70 -10.86 -16.52 -5.58
CA ASP A 70 -9.96 -16.44 -4.44
C ASP A 70 -9.87 -15.07 -3.76
N SER A 71 -10.49 -14.04 -4.34
CA SER A 71 -10.46 -12.67 -3.84
C SER A 71 -11.23 -12.49 -2.53
N ILE A 72 -10.92 -11.43 -1.79
CA ILE A 72 -11.59 -11.10 -0.53
C ILE A 72 -13.09 -10.93 -0.75
N ARG A 73 -13.49 -10.19 -1.79
CA ARG A 73 -14.92 -9.95 -2.10
C ARG A 73 -15.65 -11.23 -2.48
N ALA A 74 -14.99 -12.13 -3.21
CA ALA A 74 -15.58 -13.42 -3.55
C ALA A 74 -15.84 -14.31 -2.32
N LYS A 75 -14.90 -14.34 -1.38
CA LYS A 75 -14.96 -15.19 -0.18
C LYS A 75 -15.89 -14.65 0.90
N PHE A 76 -15.92 -13.33 1.07
CA PHE A 76 -16.55 -12.72 2.26
C PHE A 76 -17.67 -11.73 1.92
N GLY A 77 -17.82 -11.31 0.67
CA GLY A 77 -18.90 -10.44 0.25
C GLY A 77 -20.25 -11.18 0.12
N SER A 78 -21.35 -10.45 0.33
CA SER A 78 -22.71 -10.94 0.09
C SER A 78 -23.35 -10.30 -1.14
N ASP A 79 -23.14 -9.00 -1.37
CA ASP A 79 -23.76 -8.24 -2.45
C ASP A 79 -22.87 -7.07 -2.93
N GLY A 80 -23.44 -6.11 -3.67
CA GLY A 80 -22.70 -4.96 -4.20
C GLY A 80 -22.27 -3.92 -3.16
N THR A 81 -23.08 -3.72 -2.11
CA THR A 81 -22.79 -2.77 -1.03
C THR A 81 -22.04 -3.48 0.10
N ARG A 82 -22.48 -4.68 0.48
CA ARG A 82 -21.87 -5.54 1.50
C ARG A 82 -20.82 -6.45 0.86
N ASN A 83 -19.77 -5.84 0.33
CA ASN A 83 -18.68 -6.54 -0.36
C ASN A 83 -17.48 -6.82 0.56
N ALA A 84 -17.66 -6.77 1.88
CA ALA A 84 -16.66 -7.06 2.92
C ALA A 84 -15.47 -6.08 3.06
N ALA A 85 -15.00 -5.42 1.99
CA ALA A 85 -13.83 -4.54 2.08
C ALA A 85 -13.80 -3.40 1.05
N HIS A 86 -13.37 -2.24 1.55
CA HIS A 86 -13.06 -1.02 0.79
C HIS A 86 -11.57 -0.93 0.43
N GLY A 87 -11.26 -0.19 -0.62
CA GLY A 87 -9.91 0.17 -0.99
C GLY A 87 -9.91 1.30 -1.99
N SER A 88 -9.04 2.28 -1.76
CA SER A 88 -8.87 3.45 -2.60
C SER A 88 -8.62 3.05 -4.07
N ASP A 89 -9.07 3.89 -5.00
CA ASP A 89 -8.98 3.63 -6.44
C ASP A 89 -7.76 4.24 -7.13
N SER A 90 -7.12 5.19 -6.46
CA SER A 90 -6.01 6.01 -6.95
C SER A 90 -5.12 6.43 -5.80
N THR A 91 -3.93 6.94 -6.10
CA THR A 91 -3.03 7.49 -5.08
C THR A 91 -3.64 8.74 -4.46
N GLU A 92 -4.36 9.54 -5.25
CA GLU A 92 -5.04 10.75 -4.82
C GLU A 92 -6.18 10.44 -3.83
N SER A 93 -7.01 9.42 -4.10
CA SER A 93 -8.02 8.99 -3.14
C SER A 93 -7.40 8.37 -1.90
N ALA A 94 -6.35 7.55 -2.04
CA ALA A 94 -5.64 6.98 -0.90
C ALA A 94 -5.11 8.05 0.06
N ASN A 95 -4.53 9.14 -0.47
CA ASN A 95 -4.03 10.24 0.36
C ASN A 95 -5.17 10.97 1.09
N ARG A 96 -6.28 11.27 0.42
CA ARG A 96 -7.45 11.91 1.06
C ARG A 96 -8.04 11.02 2.16
N GLU A 97 -8.24 9.74 1.87
CA GLU A 97 -8.81 8.76 2.79
C GLU A 97 -7.88 8.51 4.00
N LEU A 98 -6.56 8.42 3.77
CA LEU A 98 -5.58 8.30 4.85
C LEU A 98 -5.56 9.54 5.73
N GLN A 99 -5.60 10.74 5.15
CA GLN A 99 -5.62 11.98 5.94
C GLN A 99 -6.92 12.12 6.75
N PHE A 100 -8.06 11.65 6.20
CA PHE A 100 -9.33 11.62 6.92
C PHE A 100 -9.26 10.74 8.17
N PHE A 101 -8.69 9.54 8.05
CA PHE A 101 -8.65 8.59 9.16
C PHE A 101 -7.41 8.70 10.05
N PHE A 102 -6.27 9.13 9.53
CA PHE A 102 -5.00 9.20 10.22
C PHE A 102 -4.35 10.57 9.95
N PRO A 103 -4.92 11.68 10.46
CA PRO A 103 -4.37 13.01 10.24
C PRO A 103 -2.95 13.17 10.80
N GLU A 104 -2.54 12.31 11.73
CA GLU A 104 -1.18 12.24 12.28
C GLU A 104 -0.17 11.55 11.36
N LEU A 105 -0.61 10.76 10.38
CA LEU A 105 0.26 10.14 9.40
C LEU A 105 0.69 11.23 8.41
N THR A 106 1.93 11.71 8.54
CA THR A 106 2.44 12.67 7.59
C THR A 106 2.78 11.97 6.28
N LEU A 107 2.45 12.60 5.15
CA LEU A 107 2.80 12.08 3.82
C LEU A 107 4.32 11.84 3.70
N ASN A 108 5.12 12.65 4.40
CA ASN A 108 6.57 12.50 4.47
C ASN A 108 7.00 11.16 5.08
N GLU A 109 6.37 10.67 6.15
CA GLU A 109 6.72 9.39 6.75
C GLU A 109 6.43 8.21 5.80
N VAL A 110 5.33 8.30 5.04
CA VAL A 110 4.95 7.30 4.04
C VAL A 110 5.91 7.34 2.84
N LEU A 111 6.17 8.54 2.31
CA LEU A 111 7.08 8.75 1.19
C LEU A 111 8.55 8.51 1.55
N GLU A 112 8.98 8.76 2.79
CA GLU A 112 10.32 8.40 3.26
C GLU A 112 10.48 6.89 3.37
N GLY A 113 9.47 6.17 3.85
CA GLY A 113 9.44 4.71 3.82
C GLY A 113 9.62 4.17 2.40
N GLU A 114 8.77 4.62 1.47
CA GLU A 114 8.86 4.19 0.06
C GLU A 114 10.16 4.62 -0.63
N ARG A 115 10.65 5.85 -0.39
CA ARG A 115 11.94 6.32 -0.95
C ARG A 115 13.11 5.52 -0.40
N ARG A 116 13.12 5.18 0.89
CA ARG A 116 14.17 4.34 1.50
C ARG A 116 14.13 2.94 0.90
N ASP A 117 12.97 2.30 0.84
CA ASP A 117 12.82 0.96 0.28
C ASP A 117 13.23 0.92 -1.20
N ASN A 118 12.81 1.91 -2.00
CA ASN A 118 13.22 2.01 -3.41
C ASN A 118 14.73 2.27 -3.56
N TYR A 119 15.33 3.13 -2.75
CA TYR A 119 16.79 3.35 -2.79
C TYR A 119 17.56 2.06 -2.46
N LEU A 120 17.10 1.32 -1.44
CA LEU A 120 17.70 0.04 -1.08
C LEU A 120 17.58 -0.95 -2.23
N ASP A 121 16.39 -1.18 -2.77
CA ASP A 121 16.17 -2.22 -3.77
C ASP A 121 16.71 -1.88 -5.17
N GLU A 122 16.55 -0.64 -5.61
CA GLU A 122 16.87 -0.24 -6.98
C GLU A 122 18.31 0.24 -7.13
N SER A 123 18.89 0.83 -6.08
CA SER A 123 20.23 1.41 -6.13
C SER A 123 21.25 0.61 -5.34
N LEU A 124 20.99 0.36 -4.04
CA LEU A 124 22.01 -0.19 -3.14
C LEU A 124 22.18 -1.71 -3.27
N ASN A 125 21.09 -2.47 -3.20
CA ASN A 125 21.07 -3.93 -3.15
C ASN A 125 21.74 -4.57 -4.37
N PRO A 126 21.52 -4.13 -5.62
CA PRO A 126 22.16 -4.75 -6.78
C PRO A 126 23.70 -4.66 -6.76
N ILE A 127 24.25 -3.56 -6.26
CA ILE A 127 25.70 -3.34 -6.17
C ILE A 127 26.25 -4.05 -4.94
N LEU A 128 25.58 -3.92 -3.80
CA LEU A 128 25.97 -4.56 -2.55
C LEU A 128 26.03 -6.08 -2.69
N MET A 129 25.05 -6.70 -3.34
CA MET A 129 25.04 -8.14 -3.58
C MET A 129 26.20 -8.60 -4.48
N LYS A 130 26.55 -7.82 -5.51
CA LYS A 130 27.73 -8.09 -6.35
C LYS A 130 29.03 -7.96 -5.56
N GLY A 131 29.14 -6.93 -4.71
CA GLY A 131 30.30 -6.72 -3.86
C GLY A 131 30.47 -7.82 -2.81
N LEU A 132 29.39 -8.20 -2.12
CA LEU A 132 29.38 -9.32 -1.17
C LEU A 132 29.77 -10.65 -1.85
N TYR A 133 29.25 -10.89 -3.06
CA TYR A 133 29.66 -12.03 -3.86
C TYR A 133 31.16 -11.99 -4.21
N ALA A 134 31.70 -10.82 -4.59
CA ALA A 134 33.11 -10.65 -4.90
C ALA A 134 34.00 -10.85 -3.66
N VAL A 135 33.63 -10.31 -2.51
CA VAL A 135 34.30 -10.55 -1.21
C VAL A 135 34.38 -12.05 -0.91
N SER A 136 33.28 -12.78 -1.14
CA SER A 136 33.22 -14.22 -0.87
C SER A 136 34.18 -15.04 -1.75
N LYS A 137 34.49 -14.54 -2.96
CA LYS A 137 35.44 -15.13 -3.89
C LYS A 137 36.89 -14.79 -3.55
N GLU A 138 37.17 -13.51 -3.35
CA GLU A 138 38.53 -13.01 -3.16
C GLU A 138 39.08 -13.29 -1.76
N ARG A 139 38.19 -13.42 -0.76
CA ARG A 139 38.54 -13.68 0.65
C ARG A 139 39.70 -12.82 1.17
N PRO A 140 39.61 -11.48 1.03
CA PRO A 140 40.66 -10.58 1.50
C PRO A 140 40.83 -10.64 3.02
N GLU A 141 42.02 -10.33 3.53
CA GLU A 141 42.29 -10.28 4.98
C GLU A 141 41.39 -9.28 5.73
N ASN A 142 41.01 -8.19 5.06
CA ASN A 142 40.04 -7.22 5.58
C ASN A 142 38.83 -7.08 4.64
N PRO A 143 37.80 -7.95 4.81
CA PRO A 143 36.60 -7.96 3.98
C PRO A 143 35.81 -6.66 3.97
N VAL A 144 35.81 -5.91 5.07
CA VAL A 144 35.03 -4.67 5.20
C VAL A 144 35.69 -3.53 4.42
N ALA A 145 36.99 -3.31 4.62
CA ALA A 145 37.74 -2.29 3.89
C ALA A 145 37.74 -2.58 2.39
N TRP A 146 37.98 -3.85 2.02
CA TRP A 146 37.96 -4.26 0.63
C TRP A 146 36.60 -4.06 -0.03
N LEU A 147 35.50 -4.41 0.67
CA LEU A 147 34.14 -4.19 0.15
C LEU A 147 33.87 -2.70 -0.03
N ALA A 148 34.30 -1.84 0.90
CA ALA A 148 34.13 -0.40 0.78
C ALA A 148 34.82 0.15 -0.47
N ASP A 149 36.08 -0.21 -0.69
CA ASP A 149 36.84 0.19 -1.88
C ASP A 149 36.21 -0.36 -3.17
N TRP A 150 35.76 -1.61 -3.14
CA TRP A 150 35.08 -2.23 -4.27
C TRP A 150 33.77 -1.52 -4.62
N LEU A 151 32.96 -1.17 -3.62
CA LEU A 151 31.71 -0.45 -3.81
C LEU A 151 31.96 0.95 -4.39
N LEU A 152 33.00 1.65 -3.94
CA LEU A 152 33.39 2.95 -4.49
C LEU A 152 33.80 2.83 -5.96
N ALA A 153 34.63 1.83 -6.30
CA ALA A 153 35.09 1.60 -7.67
C ALA A 153 33.98 1.14 -8.64
N ASN A 154 32.89 0.57 -8.11
CA ASN A 154 31.80 -0.01 -8.91
C ASN A 154 30.47 0.75 -8.74
N ASN A 155 30.51 1.99 -8.25
CA ASN A 155 29.34 2.82 -8.07
C ASN A 155 28.86 3.39 -9.44
N PRO A 156 27.67 3.01 -9.94
CA PRO A 156 27.15 3.46 -11.24
C PRO A 156 26.79 4.96 -11.27
N GLY A 157 26.68 5.62 -10.10
CA GLY A 157 26.49 7.06 -10.01
C GLY A 157 27.76 7.89 -10.21
N GLN A 158 28.93 7.25 -10.24
CA GLN A 158 30.21 7.86 -10.62
C GLN A 158 30.60 7.35 -12.01
N ALA A 159 29.86 7.75 -13.05
CA ALA A 159 30.40 7.65 -14.40
C ALA A 159 31.61 8.60 -14.49
N SER A 160 32.76 8.03 -14.88
CA SER A 160 34.08 8.66 -14.91
C SER A 160 34.04 10.08 -15.52
N SER A 161 34.45 11.07 -14.72
CA SER A 161 34.95 12.36 -15.18
C SER A 161 36.29 12.19 -15.89
#